data_AF-A0A2M9LSW8-F1
#
_entry.id   AF-A0A2M9LSW8-F1
#
_cell.length_a   1.000
_cell.length_b   1.000
_cell.length_c   1.000
_cell.angle_alpha   90.00
_cell.angle_beta   90.00
_cell.angle_gamma   90.00
#
_symmetry.space_group_name_H-M   'P 1'
#
loop_
_entity.id
_entity.type
_entity.pdbx_description
1 polymer ?
#
loop_
_entity_poly.entity_id
_entity_poly.type
_entity_poly.pdbx_seq_one_letter_code
_entity_poly.pdbx_strand_id
1 'polypeptide(L)'
;MTLWSPGSDRQRLFPRKHRRAPSADNRPRPQRPRLHRRRHPPPSTATSHSKRQSDVRTGHRRPCASVANPRLRAHTEGCPTSVRAACVVTRKAPVRDCVADQRRRDRALFLGGKLKDWIPFLQASIWPIVVLTLAFKFRAGLGRLIEAINSRVERGDSFEAGASGIRLGPSSPQAPTGAEPQPGAQPVLEVPPPLAELSEPATEAAPSVHLVHSAHRDSALDRNGYRYFRLRIALEGDSDSDLDRVVKVIYHLHPTFRDPDRTIRNRATSFELTTAGWGTFNLTADVYVKDSLEPIRLERYLNF
;
A
#
# COMPACT_ATOMS: atom_id res chain seq x y z
N MET A 1 28.65 67.98 17.91
CA MET A 1 28.01 68.82 16.87
C MET A 1 27.90 68.02 15.59
N THR A 2 26.69 67.98 15.01
CA THR A 2 26.30 67.61 13.62
C THR A 2 26.68 66.21 13.11
N LEU A 3 25.72 65.28 13.06
CA LEU A 3 24.82 64.99 11.91
C LEU A 3 25.57 64.59 10.63
N TRP A 4 25.52 63.30 10.28
CA TRP A 4 25.47 62.90 8.88
C TRP A 4 24.76 61.56 8.71
N SER A 5 23.70 61.58 7.92
CA SER A 5 22.97 60.43 7.42
C SER A 5 23.06 60.48 5.89
N PRO A 6 23.25 59.34 5.22
CA PRO A 6 22.76 59.19 3.86
C PRO A 6 21.94 57.91 3.72
N GLY A 7 20.65 58.09 3.45
CA GLY A 7 19.84 57.08 2.81
C GLY A 7 20.21 56.93 1.33
N SER A 8 19.97 55.75 0.78
CA SER A 8 19.77 55.63 -0.66
C SER A 8 18.82 54.48 -0.99
N ASP A 9 17.65 54.92 -1.42
CA ASP A 9 16.62 54.21 -2.17
C ASP A 9 17.17 53.19 -3.18
N ARG A 10 16.65 51.96 -3.12
CA ARG A 10 16.46 51.12 -4.30
C ARG A 10 15.11 50.42 -4.24
N GLN A 11 14.06 51.16 -4.56
CA GLN A 11 12.81 50.59 -5.03
C GLN A 11 13.06 49.89 -6.37
N ARG A 12 13.08 48.55 -6.38
CA ARG A 12 13.02 47.77 -7.63
C ARG A 12 11.57 47.60 -8.04
N LEU A 13 11.20 48.30 -9.10
CA LEU A 13 10.00 48.11 -9.90
C LEU A 13 9.89 46.65 -10.35
N PHE A 14 8.89 45.93 -9.84
CA PHE A 14 8.45 44.67 -10.42
C PHE A 14 7.56 44.93 -11.65
N PRO A 15 7.77 44.23 -12.78
CA PRO A 15 6.94 44.40 -13.96
C PRO A 15 5.53 43.83 -13.70
N ARG A 16 4.55 44.73 -13.81
CA ARG A 16 3.11 44.50 -13.70
C ARG A 16 2.67 43.58 -14.86
N LYS A 17 2.49 42.29 -14.57
CA LYS A 17 1.97 41.29 -15.52
C LYS A 17 0.52 41.63 -15.86
N HIS A 18 0.26 42.10 -17.07
CA HIS A 18 -1.09 42.36 -17.58
C HIS A 18 -1.93 41.07 -17.56
N ARG A 19 -2.92 41.00 -16.65
CA ARG A 19 -4.03 40.04 -16.72
C ARG A 19 -4.86 40.39 -17.96
N ARG A 20 -4.83 39.52 -18.98
CA ARG A 20 -5.84 39.51 -20.04
C ARG A 20 -7.18 39.11 -19.41
N ALA A 21 -8.20 39.92 -19.66
CA ALA A 21 -9.57 39.63 -19.27
C ALA A 21 -10.05 38.31 -19.94
N PRO A 22 -10.84 37.48 -19.24
CA PRO A 22 -11.46 36.31 -19.83
C PRO A 22 -12.51 36.72 -20.84
N SER A 23 -12.38 36.19 -22.06
CA SER A 23 -13.31 36.38 -23.17
C SER A 23 -14.68 35.80 -22.80
N ALA A 24 -15.69 36.66 -22.76
CA ALA A 24 -17.08 36.32 -22.52
C ALA A 24 -17.72 35.75 -23.80
N ASP A 25 -17.36 34.53 -24.20
CA ASP A 25 -18.17 33.81 -25.20
C ASP A 25 -18.00 32.29 -25.09
N ASN A 26 -18.60 31.72 -24.04
CA ASN A 26 -18.74 30.28 -23.91
C ASN A 26 -20.17 29.94 -23.48
N ARG A 27 -21.13 30.26 -24.37
CA ARG A 27 -22.50 29.76 -24.22
C ARG A 27 -22.52 28.26 -24.54
N PRO A 28 -23.00 27.39 -23.64
CA PRO A 28 -23.15 25.97 -23.92
C PRO A 28 -24.16 25.77 -25.05
N ARG A 29 -23.75 25.07 -26.12
CA ARG A 29 -24.65 24.64 -27.18
C ARG A 29 -25.76 23.74 -26.61
N PRO A 30 -27.03 23.93 -26.99
CA PRO A 30 -28.11 23.05 -26.57
C PRO A 30 -27.86 21.63 -27.12
N GLN A 31 -27.76 20.66 -26.20
CA GLN A 31 -27.65 19.26 -26.57
C GLN A 31 -28.96 18.82 -27.22
N ARG A 32 -28.89 18.38 -28.47
CA ARG A 32 -30.03 17.76 -29.15
C ARG A 32 -30.39 16.45 -28.45
N PRO A 33 -31.68 16.17 -28.22
CA PRO A 33 -32.12 14.91 -27.62
C PRO A 33 -31.75 13.74 -28.55
N ARG A 34 -30.88 12.84 -28.07
CA ARG A 34 -30.61 11.55 -28.72
C ARG A 34 -31.86 10.69 -28.59
N LEU A 35 -32.57 10.54 -29.71
CA LEU A 35 -33.63 9.54 -29.87
C LEU A 35 -33.03 8.15 -29.59
N HIS A 36 -33.41 7.56 -28.46
CA HIS A 36 -33.13 6.16 -28.15
C HIS A 36 -33.87 5.28 -29.16
N ARG A 37 -33.12 4.77 -30.13
CA ARG A 37 -33.53 3.71 -31.04
C ARG A 37 -33.77 2.44 -30.21
N ARG A 38 -35.03 2.19 -29.85
CA ARG A 38 -35.50 0.93 -29.25
C ARG A 38 -35.01 -0.24 -30.12
N ARG A 39 -34.06 -1.02 -29.62
CA ARG A 39 -33.71 -2.33 -30.20
C ARG A 39 -34.67 -3.34 -29.58
N HIS A 40 -35.50 -3.95 -30.41
CA HIS A 40 -36.31 -5.10 -30.06
C HIS A 40 -35.43 -6.27 -29.62
N PRO A 41 -35.84 -7.07 -28.62
CA PRO A 41 -35.19 -8.34 -28.32
C PRO A 41 -35.53 -9.39 -29.40
N PRO A 42 -34.59 -10.30 -29.73
CA PRO A 42 -34.86 -11.41 -30.65
C PRO A 42 -35.78 -12.48 -30.01
N PRO A 43 -36.55 -13.22 -30.82
CA PRO A 43 -37.48 -14.24 -30.35
C PRO A 43 -36.75 -15.44 -29.75
N SER A 44 -37.25 -15.94 -28.61
CA SER A 44 -36.78 -17.17 -27.98
C SER A 44 -37.11 -18.37 -28.86
N THR A 45 -36.09 -19.08 -29.31
CA THR A 45 -36.23 -20.42 -29.90
C THR A 45 -36.61 -21.40 -28.79
N ALA A 46 -37.86 -21.85 -28.83
CA ALA A 46 -38.35 -22.97 -28.06
C ALA A 46 -37.76 -24.27 -28.61
N THR A 47 -36.88 -24.91 -27.85
CA THR A 47 -36.48 -26.30 -28.10
C THR A 47 -37.28 -27.21 -27.18
N SER A 48 -38.35 -27.76 -27.76
CA SER A 48 -39.04 -28.96 -27.30
C SER A 48 -38.06 -30.13 -27.25
N HIS A 49 -37.85 -30.75 -26.09
CA HIS A 49 -37.38 -32.14 -26.05
C HIS A 49 -37.81 -32.89 -24.77
N SER A 50 -38.68 -33.87 -25.03
CA SER A 50 -38.63 -35.25 -24.53
C SER A 50 -38.89 -35.53 -23.04
N LYS A 51 -40.16 -35.87 -22.83
CA LYS A 51 -40.74 -36.69 -21.77
C LYS A 51 -39.93 -37.98 -21.54
N ARG A 52 -39.40 -38.18 -20.34
CA ARG A 52 -39.15 -39.53 -19.79
C ARG A 52 -39.64 -39.56 -18.34
N GLN A 53 -40.84 -40.12 -18.19
CA GLN A 53 -41.36 -40.67 -16.95
C GLN A 53 -40.57 -41.93 -16.61
N SER A 54 -40.16 -42.06 -15.35
CA SER A 54 -40.09 -43.34 -14.66
C SER A 54 -39.89 -43.11 -13.15
N ASP A 55 -40.96 -43.43 -12.42
CA ASP A 55 -40.98 -44.22 -11.19
C ASP A 55 -40.41 -43.64 -9.88
N VAL A 56 -41.35 -43.05 -9.13
CA VAL A 56 -41.82 -43.55 -7.83
C VAL A 56 -40.90 -44.54 -7.12
N ARG A 57 -40.26 -44.09 -6.03
CA ARG A 57 -40.08 -44.94 -4.85
C ARG A 57 -40.18 -44.14 -3.55
N THR A 58 -41.24 -44.46 -2.84
CA THR A 58 -41.67 -44.01 -1.52
C THR A 58 -40.87 -44.72 -0.42
N GLY A 59 -40.68 -44.04 0.73
CA GLY A 59 -40.20 -44.61 2.00
C GLY A 59 -38.76 -44.22 2.32
N HIS A 60 -38.38 -43.75 3.51
CA HIS A 60 -38.96 -43.92 4.83
C HIS A 60 -38.55 -42.74 5.74
N ARG A 61 -39.48 -42.33 6.61
CA ARG A 61 -39.21 -41.53 7.80
C ARG A 61 -38.38 -42.35 8.80
N ARG A 62 -37.40 -41.73 9.46
CA ARG A 62 -37.05 -42.00 10.87
C ARG A 62 -36.62 -40.70 11.56
N PRO A 63 -37.22 -40.35 12.72
CA PRO A 63 -36.71 -39.35 13.65
C PRO A 63 -35.87 -40.02 14.77
N CYS A 64 -35.40 -39.21 15.74
CA CYS A 64 -34.59 -39.53 16.93
C CYS A 64 -33.07 -39.35 16.71
N ALA A 65 -32.28 -38.72 17.57
CA ALA A 65 -32.53 -38.21 18.91
C ALA A 65 -31.52 -37.08 19.26
N SER A 66 -31.99 -36.14 20.06
CA SER A 66 -31.19 -35.28 20.92
C SER A 66 -30.55 -36.12 22.02
N VAL A 67 -29.23 -36.09 22.15
CA VAL A 67 -28.52 -36.53 23.36
C VAL A 67 -27.43 -35.49 23.67
N ALA A 68 -27.60 -34.83 24.81
CA ALA A 68 -26.59 -34.06 25.48
C ALA A 68 -25.54 -34.99 26.10
N ASN A 69 -24.27 -34.56 26.12
CA ASN A 69 -23.42 -34.77 27.29
C ASN A 69 -22.21 -33.82 27.30
N PRO A 70 -21.88 -33.20 28.44
CA PRO A 70 -20.65 -32.46 28.66
C PRO A 70 -19.58 -33.37 29.32
N ARG A 71 -18.29 -33.14 29.06
CA ARG A 71 -17.19 -33.13 30.06
C ARG A 71 -15.80 -33.16 29.42
N LEU A 72 -14.96 -32.31 30.01
CA LEU A 72 -13.51 -32.33 30.14
C LEU A 72 -12.79 -33.67 29.83
N ARG A 73 -11.67 -33.55 29.10
CA ARG A 73 -10.31 -34.08 29.38
C ARG A 73 -9.39 -33.57 28.27
N ALA A 74 -8.43 -32.69 28.55
CA ALA A 74 -7.09 -32.98 29.07
C ALA A 74 -6.25 -33.88 28.13
N HIS A 75 -5.19 -33.26 27.58
CA HIS A 75 -3.91 -33.79 27.10
C HIS A 75 -3.85 -35.21 26.52
N THR A 76 -3.39 -35.32 25.27
CA THR A 76 -2.26 -36.19 24.91
C THR A 76 -1.74 -35.86 23.51
N GLU A 77 -0.42 -35.82 23.42
CA GLU A 77 0.40 -35.72 22.22
C GLU A 77 0.19 -36.96 21.32
N GLY A 78 0.40 -36.83 20.00
CA GLY A 78 0.71 -37.99 19.17
C GLY A 78 0.13 -38.05 17.75
N CYS A 79 1.02 -37.74 16.80
CA CYS A 79 1.18 -38.37 15.47
C CYS A 79 0.17 -38.09 14.32
N PRO A 80 0.68 -37.80 13.09
CA PRO A 80 -0.12 -37.47 11.93
C PRO A 80 -0.53 -38.73 11.15
N THR A 81 -1.80 -38.82 10.75
CA THR A 81 -2.24 -39.84 9.79
C THR A 81 -2.62 -39.19 8.46
N SER A 82 -1.72 -39.36 7.51
CA SER A 82 -1.88 -39.15 6.08
C SER A 82 -3.05 -39.98 5.54
N VAL A 83 -4.10 -39.33 5.04
CA VAL A 83 -5.16 -39.98 4.26
C VAL A 83 -4.73 -39.97 2.79
N ARG A 84 -4.18 -41.12 2.37
CA ARG A 84 -3.96 -41.49 0.97
C ARG A 84 -5.31 -41.66 0.27
N ALA A 85 -5.58 -40.83 -0.73
CA ALA A 85 -6.62 -41.10 -1.71
C ALA A 85 -6.16 -42.22 -2.67
N ALA A 86 -7.02 -43.22 -2.82
CA ALA A 86 -6.82 -44.39 -3.65
C ALA A 86 -6.79 -44.04 -5.14
N CYS A 87 -5.67 -44.36 -5.80
CA CYS A 87 -5.57 -44.39 -7.25
C CYS A 87 -6.03 -45.77 -7.74
N VAL A 88 -7.14 -45.82 -8.46
CA VAL A 88 -7.60 -47.02 -9.18
C VAL A 88 -6.68 -47.24 -10.38
N VAL A 89 -5.83 -48.26 -10.27
CA VAL A 89 -4.94 -48.73 -11.35
C VAL A 89 -5.63 -49.86 -12.09
N THR A 90 -5.99 -49.62 -13.36
CA THR A 90 -6.24 -50.68 -14.33
C THR A 90 -5.44 -50.40 -15.60
N ARG A 91 -4.35 -51.13 -15.80
CA ARG A 91 -4.12 -52.03 -16.94
C ARG A 91 -2.65 -52.45 -17.00
N LYS A 92 -2.50 -53.76 -17.17
CA LYS A 92 -1.28 -54.56 -17.21
C LYS A 92 -0.63 -54.36 -18.58
N ALA A 93 0.56 -53.75 -18.62
CA ALA A 93 1.41 -53.70 -19.81
C ALA A 93 2.69 -54.53 -19.56
N PRO A 94 3.22 -55.22 -20.58
CA PRO A 94 4.34 -56.15 -20.42
C PRO A 94 5.64 -55.41 -20.11
N VAL A 95 6.24 -55.80 -18.98
CA VAL A 95 7.55 -55.37 -18.50
C VAL A 95 8.61 -56.21 -19.21
N ARG A 96 9.23 -55.64 -20.25
CA ARG A 96 10.58 -55.96 -20.73
C ARG A 96 10.98 -54.83 -21.68
N ASP A 97 12.20 -54.31 -21.49
CA ASP A 97 12.87 -53.29 -22.34
C ASP A 97 12.87 -51.82 -21.88
N CYS A 98 13.00 -51.53 -20.57
CA CYS A 98 13.26 -50.15 -20.10
C CYS A 98 14.66 -49.89 -19.52
N VAL A 99 15.55 -50.88 -19.39
CA VAL A 99 16.83 -50.69 -18.67
C VAL A 99 17.96 -50.17 -19.57
N ALA A 100 17.85 -50.27 -20.89
CA ALA A 100 18.93 -49.89 -21.81
C ALA A 100 18.90 -48.43 -22.30
N ASP A 101 17.78 -47.70 -22.20
CA ASP A 101 17.65 -46.33 -22.75
C ASP A 101 18.07 -45.23 -21.76
N GLN A 102 18.12 -45.53 -20.46
CA GLN A 102 18.41 -44.51 -19.44
C GLN A 102 19.86 -43.99 -19.48
N ARG A 103 20.84 -44.83 -19.87
CA ARG A 103 22.26 -44.46 -19.89
C ARG A 103 22.68 -43.52 -21.02
N ARG A 104 21.89 -43.34 -22.09
CA ARG A 104 22.22 -42.39 -23.17
C ARG A 104 21.75 -40.96 -22.89
N ARG A 105 20.72 -40.76 -22.06
CA ARG A 105 20.20 -39.41 -21.75
C ARG A 105 21.05 -38.66 -20.72
N ASP A 106 21.75 -39.37 -19.84
CA ASP A 106 22.55 -38.73 -18.78
C ASP A 106 23.85 -38.06 -19.30
N ARG A 107 24.33 -38.42 -20.51
CA ARG A 107 25.53 -37.78 -21.09
C ARG A 107 25.25 -36.50 -21.88
N ALA A 108 24.01 -36.25 -22.30
CA ALA A 108 23.67 -35.02 -23.03
C ALA A 108 23.34 -33.83 -22.12
N LEU A 109 23.09 -34.07 -20.83
CA LEU A 109 22.74 -33.01 -19.86
C LEU A 109 23.95 -32.35 -19.18
N PHE A 110 25.15 -32.92 -19.30
CA PHE A 110 26.32 -32.44 -18.55
C PHE A 110 27.10 -31.28 -19.21
N LEU A 111 26.83 -30.95 -20.47
CA LEU A 111 27.52 -29.86 -21.20
C LEU A 111 26.66 -28.61 -21.43
N GLY A 112 25.33 -28.66 -21.22
CA GLY A 112 24.41 -27.53 -21.45
C GLY A 112 24.01 -26.73 -20.19
N GLY A 113 24.30 -27.24 -18.99
CA GLY A 113 23.81 -26.66 -17.73
C GLY A 113 24.63 -25.51 -17.15
N LYS A 114 25.91 -25.35 -17.54
CA LYS A 114 26.82 -24.39 -16.85
C LYS A 114 26.78 -22.95 -17.38
N LEU A 115 26.15 -22.67 -18.52
CA LEU A 115 26.10 -21.29 -19.03
C LEU A 115 24.97 -20.44 -18.42
N LYS A 116 23.88 -21.07 -17.95
CA LYS A 116 22.71 -20.33 -17.45
C LYS A 116 22.89 -19.79 -16.02
N ASP A 117 23.76 -20.41 -15.24
CA ASP A 117 24.05 -19.99 -13.86
C ASP A 117 25.06 -18.83 -13.76
N TRP A 118 25.71 -18.45 -14.87
CA TRP A 118 26.70 -17.36 -14.88
C TRP A 118 26.09 -15.95 -15.05
N ILE A 119 24.86 -15.88 -15.58
CA ILE A 119 24.12 -14.63 -15.82
C ILE A 119 23.94 -13.79 -14.53
N PRO A 120 23.50 -14.33 -13.38
CA PRO A 120 23.37 -13.54 -12.15
C PRO A 120 24.71 -13.03 -11.62
N PHE A 121 25.82 -13.72 -11.88
CA PHE A 121 27.15 -13.31 -11.43
C PHE A 121 27.68 -12.09 -12.21
N LEU A 122 27.43 -12.06 -13.52
CA LEU A 122 27.73 -10.90 -14.36
C LEU A 122 26.86 -9.70 -13.99
N GLN A 123 25.57 -9.90 -13.71
CA GLN A 123 24.68 -8.82 -13.28
C GLN A 123 25.10 -8.21 -11.93
N ALA A 124 25.61 -9.02 -10.99
CA ALA A 124 26.13 -8.54 -9.72
C ALA A 124 27.44 -7.74 -9.88
N SER A 125 28.25 -8.05 -10.90
CA SER A 125 29.55 -7.40 -11.14
C SER A 125 29.47 -6.06 -11.89
N ILE A 126 28.35 -5.79 -12.59
CA ILE A 126 28.16 -4.52 -13.31
C ILE A 126 28.14 -3.33 -12.35
N TRP A 127 27.47 -3.43 -11.21
CA TRP A 127 27.35 -2.32 -10.25
C TRP A 127 28.68 -1.86 -9.66
N PRO A 128 29.55 -2.74 -9.12
CA PRO A 128 30.88 -2.36 -8.66
C PRO A 128 31.71 -1.67 -9.74
N ILE A 129 31.66 -2.15 -10.98
CA ILE A 129 32.40 -1.55 -12.10
C ILE A 129 31.87 -0.16 -12.42
N VAL A 130 30.55 0.01 -12.46
CA VAL A 130 29.92 1.33 -12.72
C VAL A 130 30.25 2.31 -11.59
N VAL A 131 30.11 1.90 -10.32
CA VAL A 131 30.44 2.72 -9.15
C VAL A 131 31.92 3.09 -9.14
N LEU A 132 32.81 2.14 -9.42
CA LEU A 132 34.26 2.38 -9.48
C LEU A 132 34.59 3.37 -10.61
N THR A 133 33.99 3.20 -11.79
CA THR A 133 34.18 4.09 -12.94
C THR A 133 33.65 5.50 -12.65
N LEU A 134 32.48 5.59 -12.02
CA LEU A 134 31.89 6.87 -11.61
C LEU A 134 32.79 7.56 -10.56
N ALA A 135 33.22 6.83 -9.53
CA ALA A 135 34.13 7.35 -8.51
C ALA A 135 35.43 7.86 -9.12
N PHE A 136 36.00 7.14 -10.09
CA PHE A 136 37.24 7.56 -10.78
C PHE A 136 37.03 8.81 -11.64
N LYS A 137 35.95 8.84 -12.44
CA LYS A 137 35.64 9.96 -13.32
C LYS A 137 35.28 11.24 -12.56
N PHE A 138 34.60 11.09 -11.42
CA PHE A 138 34.18 12.21 -10.57
C PHE A 138 35.17 12.52 -9.43
N ARG A 139 36.31 11.82 -9.34
CA ARG A 139 37.33 12.05 -8.29
C ARG A 139 37.82 13.50 -8.25
N ALA A 140 37.99 14.12 -9.41
CA ALA A 140 38.39 15.53 -9.52
C ALA A 140 37.27 16.52 -9.12
N GLY A 141 36.00 16.12 -9.25
CA GLY A 141 34.84 16.93 -8.85
C GLY A 141 34.47 16.78 -7.38
N LEU A 142 34.58 15.57 -6.83
CA LEU A 142 34.26 15.29 -5.42
C LEU A 142 35.16 16.07 -4.47
N GLY A 143 36.45 16.23 -4.80
CA GLY A 143 37.37 17.03 -3.97
C GLY A 143 36.87 18.46 -3.79
N ARG A 144 36.33 19.09 -4.85
CA ARG A 144 35.77 20.45 -4.76
C ARG A 144 34.46 20.50 -3.97
N LEU A 145 33.63 19.47 -4.07
CA LEU A 145 32.37 19.39 -3.33
C LEU A 145 32.63 19.21 -1.83
N ILE A 146 33.55 18.31 -1.46
CA ILE A 146 33.91 18.05 -0.06
C ILE A 146 34.53 19.31 0.55
N GLU A 147 35.43 19.98 -0.16
CA GLU A 147 36.03 21.25 0.31
C GLU A 147 34.98 22.36 0.50
N ALA A 148 34.01 22.45 -0.42
CA ALA A 148 32.90 23.40 -0.32
C ALA A 148 31.96 23.09 0.86
N ILE A 149 31.74 21.82 1.19
CA ILE A 149 30.95 21.40 2.35
C ILE A 149 31.72 21.68 3.64
N ASN A 150 33.00 21.29 3.72
CA ASN A 150 33.80 21.44 4.92
C ASN A 150 33.98 22.92 5.29
N SER A 151 34.32 23.76 4.29
CA SER A 151 34.40 25.21 4.50
C SER A 151 33.07 25.85 4.89
N ARG A 152 31.93 25.23 4.58
CA ARG A 152 30.59 25.73 4.97
C ARG A 152 30.22 25.28 6.38
N VAL A 153 30.63 24.08 6.79
CA VAL A 153 30.48 23.58 8.17
C VAL A 153 31.35 24.39 9.13
N GLU A 154 32.59 24.68 8.77
CA GLU A 154 33.49 25.53 9.57
C GLU A 154 32.98 26.97 9.72
N ARG A 155 32.22 27.47 8.73
CA ARG A 155 31.57 28.79 8.78
C ARG A 155 30.25 28.83 9.55
N GLY A 156 29.69 27.68 9.93
CA GLY A 156 28.40 27.62 10.63
C GLY A 156 27.19 28.06 9.79
N ASP A 157 27.29 28.02 8.47
CA ASP A 157 26.23 28.49 7.57
C ASP A 157 25.01 27.55 7.62
N SER A 158 23.83 28.12 7.91
CA SER A 158 22.57 27.38 7.99
C SER A 158 22.25 26.60 6.70
N PHE A 159 21.70 25.40 6.87
CA PHE A 159 21.38 24.47 5.80
C PHE A 159 19.88 24.54 5.49
N GLU A 160 19.54 25.07 4.31
CA GLU A 160 18.23 24.89 3.69
C GLU A 160 18.35 23.75 2.68
N ALA A 161 17.96 22.53 3.06
CA ALA A 161 17.79 21.44 2.10
C ALA A 161 16.31 21.20 1.80
N GLY A 162 15.98 21.37 0.52
CA GLY A 162 14.72 20.93 -0.07
C GLY A 162 13.76 22.07 -0.39
N ALA A 163 12.93 21.84 -1.40
CA ALA A 163 11.84 22.73 -1.80
C ALA A 163 10.78 22.94 -0.70
N SER A 164 10.86 22.19 0.40
CA SER A 164 10.00 22.29 1.58
C SER A 164 10.46 23.31 2.62
N GLY A 165 11.60 24.00 2.43
CA GLY A 165 11.97 25.13 3.29
C GLY A 165 12.19 24.77 4.76
N ILE A 166 12.54 23.52 5.07
CA ILE A 166 12.84 23.11 6.44
C ILE A 166 14.23 23.68 6.78
N ARG A 167 14.24 24.81 7.49
CA ARG A 167 15.43 25.47 8.01
C ARG A 167 15.89 24.75 9.27
N LEU A 168 16.88 23.88 9.13
CA LEU A 168 17.69 23.43 10.27
C LEU A 168 18.74 24.53 10.54
N GLY A 169 18.27 25.63 11.13
CA GLY A 169 19.12 26.74 11.56
C GLY A 169 19.69 26.51 12.97
N PRO A 170 20.89 27.02 13.28
CA PRO A 170 21.42 27.03 14.63
C PRO A 170 20.49 27.89 15.50
N SER A 171 20.16 27.37 16.68
CA SER A 171 19.36 28.04 17.72
C SER A 171 19.76 29.50 17.82
N SER A 172 18.86 30.39 17.43
CA SER A 172 19.07 31.83 17.57
C SER A 172 19.40 32.09 19.05
N PRO A 173 20.56 32.69 19.40
CA PRO A 173 20.76 33.18 20.75
C PRO A 173 19.73 34.30 20.93
N GLN A 174 18.64 34.00 21.63
CA GLN A 174 17.74 35.02 22.13
C GLN A 174 18.60 35.95 22.98
N ALA A 175 18.84 37.16 22.46
CA ALA A 175 19.35 38.25 23.27
C ALA A 175 18.33 38.44 24.41
N PRO A 176 18.72 38.22 25.68
CA PRO A 176 17.84 38.43 26.81
C PRO A 176 17.55 39.94 26.88
N THR A 177 16.43 40.34 26.30
CA THR A 177 15.89 41.68 26.49
C THR A 177 15.11 41.65 27.79
N GLY A 178 15.85 41.60 28.89
CA GLY A 178 15.34 41.59 30.25
C GLY A 178 16.45 42.09 31.16
N ALA A 179 16.14 43.11 31.97
CA ALA A 179 17.08 43.75 32.86
C ALA A 179 17.86 42.73 33.70
N GLU A 180 19.17 42.93 33.80
CA GLU A 180 20.13 42.12 34.54
C GLU A 180 19.64 41.90 35.99
N PRO A 181 19.34 40.66 36.40
CA PRO A 181 18.97 40.37 37.78
C PRO A 181 20.16 40.62 38.70
N GLN A 182 19.94 41.33 39.80
CA GLN A 182 20.96 41.59 40.81
C GLN A 182 21.60 40.28 41.30
N PRO A 183 22.94 40.23 41.44
CA PRO A 183 23.64 39.05 41.94
C PRO A 183 23.22 38.77 43.39
N GLY A 184 22.44 37.71 43.61
CA GLY A 184 22.07 37.25 44.95
C GLY A 184 20.62 36.79 45.13
N ALA A 185 19.72 37.09 44.20
CA ALA A 185 18.36 36.58 44.25
C ALA A 185 18.28 35.25 43.48
N GLN A 186 18.29 34.13 44.20
CA GLN A 186 17.88 32.86 43.60
C GLN A 186 16.44 33.01 43.09
N PRO A 187 16.13 32.66 41.83
CA PRO A 187 14.76 32.61 41.37
C PRO A 187 14.04 31.56 42.22
N VAL A 188 13.14 32.03 43.08
CA VAL A 188 12.18 31.17 43.76
C VAL A 188 11.42 30.48 42.63
N LEU A 189 11.68 29.18 42.45
CA LEU A 189 10.95 28.32 41.55
C LEU A 189 9.51 28.31 42.08
N GLU A 190 8.70 29.23 41.58
CA GLU A 190 7.29 29.35 41.94
C GLU A 190 6.62 28.11 41.37
N VAL A 191 6.58 27.06 42.19
CA VAL A 191 5.88 25.81 41.91
C VAL A 191 4.45 26.23 41.59
N PRO A 192 4.01 26.13 40.31
CA PRO A 192 2.66 26.47 39.97
C PRO A 192 1.75 25.66 40.89
N PRO A 193 0.72 26.26 41.49
CA PRO A 193 -0.26 25.49 42.25
C PRO A 193 -0.68 24.31 41.37
N PRO A 194 -0.78 23.09 41.92
CA PRO A 194 -1.15 21.92 41.14
C PRO A 194 -2.48 22.27 40.49
N LEU A 195 -2.41 22.63 39.21
CA LEU A 195 -3.57 22.83 38.37
C LEU A 195 -4.24 21.48 38.48
N ALA A 196 -5.34 21.44 39.23
CA ALA A 196 -6.17 20.28 39.37
C ALA A 196 -6.31 19.73 37.96
N GLU A 197 -5.64 18.60 37.73
CA GLU A 197 -5.66 17.91 36.46
C GLU A 197 -7.13 17.63 36.23
N LEU A 198 -7.79 18.52 35.47
CA LEU A 198 -9.07 18.23 34.87
C LEU A 198 -8.77 16.97 34.10
N SER A 199 -9.14 15.85 34.70
CA SER A 199 -9.12 14.54 34.10
C SER A 199 -10.15 14.65 33.00
N GLU A 200 -9.71 15.17 31.85
CA GLU A 200 -10.46 15.17 30.61
C GLU A 200 -11.04 13.77 30.52
N PRO A 201 -12.38 13.61 30.58
CA PRO A 201 -13.01 12.31 30.65
C PRO A 201 -12.44 11.53 29.48
N ALA A 202 -11.78 10.40 29.79
CA ALA A 202 -11.00 9.60 28.87
C ALA A 202 -11.74 9.54 27.53
N THR A 203 -11.36 10.45 26.63
CA THR A 203 -12.01 10.59 25.34
C THR A 203 -11.55 9.35 24.63
N GLU A 204 -12.45 8.37 24.57
CA GLU A 204 -12.20 7.03 24.10
C GLU A 204 -11.41 7.15 22.80
N ALA A 205 -10.10 6.85 22.87
CA ALA A 205 -9.16 7.25 21.85
C ALA A 205 -9.68 6.76 20.50
N ALA A 206 -9.69 7.67 19.51
CA ALA A 206 -10.08 7.30 18.16
C ALA A 206 -9.26 6.06 17.74
N PRO A 207 -9.90 5.03 17.17
CA PRO A 207 -9.20 3.79 16.84
C PRO A 207 -8.05 4.09 15.90
N SER A 208 -6.83 3.69 16.28
CA SER A 208 -5.62 3.89 15.48
C SER A 208 -5.50 2.78 14.45
N VAL A 209 -6.18 2.98 13.32
CA VAL A 209 -6.20 2.04 12.18
C VAL A 209 -5.47 2.62 10.97
N HIS A 210 -4.77 1.77 10.24
CA HIS A 210 -4.02 2.13 9.04
C HIS A 210 -4.13 1.05 7.95
N LEU A 211 -3.79 1.43 6.70
CA LEU A 211 -3.86 0.54 5.54
C LEU A 211 -2.51 -0.14 5.29
N VAL A 212 -2.53 -1.46 5.25
CA VAL A 212 -1.39 -2.27 4.79
C VAL A 212 -1.69 -2.92 3.45
N HIS A 213 -0.65 -3.13 2.65
CA HIS A 213 -0.78 -3.80 1.37
C HIS A 213 0.40 -4.71 1.09
N SER A 214 0.13 -5.79 0.36
CA SER A 214 1.15 -6.62 -0.30
C SER A 214 0.81 -6.78 -1.78
N ALA A 215 1.86 -6.86 -2.59
CA ALA A 215 1.77 -7.08 -4.02
C ALA A 215 2.60 -8.30 -4.39
N HIS A 216 1.97 -9.25 -5.07
CA HIS A 216 2.64 -10.44 -5.56
C HIS A 216 2.50 -10.53 -7.07
N ARG A 217 3.61 -10.78 -7.75
CA ARG A 217 3.59 -11.01 -9.19
C ARG A 217 2.76 -12.26 -9.52
N ASP A 218 1.79 -12.13 -10.42
CA ASP A 218 0.97 -13.24 -10.89
C ASP A 218 0.90 -13.23 -12.42
N SER A 219 1.74 -14.05 -13.07
CA SER A 219 1.82 -14.12 -14.54
C SER A 219 0.56 -14.68 -15.19
N ALA A 220 -0.28 -15.41 -14.46
CA ALA A 220 -1.55 -15.91 -14.99
C ALA A 220 -2.56 -14.77 -15.24
N LEU A 221 -2.35 -13.59 -14.65
CA LEU A 221 -3.19 -12.41 -14.83
C LEU A 221 -2.69 -11.47 -15.93
N ASP A 222 -1.53 -11.75 -16.54
CA ASP A 222 -0.97 -10.91 -17.60
C ASP A 222 -1.90 -10.85 -18.81
N ARG A 223 -2.17 -9.65 -19.31
CA ARG A 223 -3.04 -9.43 -20.46
C ARG A 223 -2.63 -8.17 -21.23
N ASN A 224 -2.77 -8.21 -22.55
CA ASN A 224 -2.45 -7.11 -23.46
C ASN A 224 -1.01 -6.58 -23.28
N GLY A 225 -0.04 -7.47 -22.99
CA GLY A 225 1.36 -7.11 -22.77
C GLY A 225 1.64 -6.44 -21.41
N TYR A 226 0.62 -6.24 -20.57
CA TYR A 226 0.80 -5.69 -19.24
C TYR A 226 1.05 -6.77 -18.19
N ARG A 227 1.90 -6.37 -17.26
CA ARG A 227 2.40 -7.13 -16.13
C ARG A 227 1.47 -6.95 -14.94
N TYR A 228 0.68 -7.96 -14.58
CA TYR A 228 -0.26 -7.85 -13.47
C TYR A 228 0.31 -8.37 -12.15
N PHE A 229 -0.06 -7.68 -11.07
CA PHE A 229 0.23 -8.03 -9.69
C PHE A 229 -1.08 -8.28 -8.97
N ARG A 230 -1.12 -9.35 -8.19
CA ARG A 230 -2.19 -9.62 -7.22
C ARG A 230 -1.95 -8.77 -5.99
N LEU A 231 -2.89 -7.90 -5.69
CA LEU A 231 -2.86 -6.98 -4.57
C LEU A 231 -3.73 -7.51 -3.46
N ARG A 232 -3.21 -7.50 -2.23
CA ARG A 232 -3.99 -7.71 -1.00
C ARG A 232 -3.85 -6.45 -0.16
N ILE A 233 -4.97 -5.80 0.12
CA ILE A 233 -5.04 -4.61 0.96
C ILE A 233 -5.88 -4.98 2.17
N ALA A 234 -5.40 -4.70 3.38
CA ALA A 234 -6.13 -4.96 4.61
C ALA A 234 -6.02 -3.77 5.57
N LEU A 235 -6.89 -3.75 6.57
CA LEU A 235 -6.82 -2.80 7.68
C LEU A 235 -5.99 -3.43 8.80
N GLU A 236 -5.11 -2.66 9.41
CA GLU A 236 -4.33 -3.04 10.58
C GLU A 236 -4.55 -1.98 11.67
N GLY A 237 -4.72 -2.41 12.91
CA GLY A 237 -4.90 -1.53 14.06
C GLY A 237 -3.79 -1.77 15.08
N ASP A 238 -3.52 -0.80 15.94
CA ASP A 238 -2.53 -0.99 17.02
C ASP A 238 -2.98 -2.09 18.01
N SER A 239 -4.30 -2.25 18.17
CA SER A 239 -4.92 -3.36 18.91
C SER A 239 -5.99 -4.08 18.10
N ASP A 240 -6.23 -5.37 18.39
CA ASP A 240 -7.30 -6.14 17.74
C ASP A 240 -8.70 -5.58 18.06
N SER A 241 -8.84 -4.97 19.25
CA SER A 241 -10.06 -4.27 19.67
C SER A 241 -10.40 -3.05 18.79
N ASP A 242 -9.41 -2.40 18.17
CA ASP A 242 -9.68 -1.27 17.26
C ASP A 242 -10.41 -1.74 16.00
N LEU A 243 -10.04 -2.92 15.49
CA LEU A 243 -10.69 -3.52 14.33
C LEU A 243 -12.11 -4.01 14.65
N ASP A 244 -12.40 -4.41 15.90
CA ASP A 244 -13.74 -4.82 16.34
C ASP A 244 -14.75 -3.68 16.39
N ARG A 245 -14.24 -2.44 16.48
CA ARG A 245 -15.06 -1.22 16.38
C ARG A 245 -15.42 -0.90 14.93
N VAL A 246 -14.74 -1.47 13.93
CA VAL A 246 -15.01 -1.21 12.51
C VAL A 246 -16.23 -1.99 12.02
N VAL A 247 -17.18 -1.28 11.41
CA VAL A 247 -18.42 -1.85 10.84
C VAL A 247 -18.21 -2.26 9.37
N LYS A 248 -17.58 -1.39 8.58
CA LYS A 248 -17.30 -1.62 7.16
C LYS A 248 -16.19 -0.71 6.68
N VAL A 249 -15.55 -1.12 5.59
CA VAL A 249 -14.58 -0.30 4.86
C VAL A 249 -15.05 -0.15 3.43
N ILE A 250 -15.03 1.07 2.90
CA ILE A 250 -15.28 1.35 1.49
C ILE A 250 -13.95 1.74 0.85
N TYR A 251 -13.43 0.88 -0.02
CA TYR A 251 -12.22 1.13 -0.78
C TYR A 251 -12.57 1.86 -2.08
N HIS A 252 -11.89 2.96 -2.34
CA HIS A 252 -12.00 3.76 -3.55
C HIS A 252 -10.78 3.51 -4.44
N LEU A 253 -10.91 2.55 -5.35
CA LEU A 253 -9.89 2.21 -6.34
C LEU A 253 -9.85 3.26 -7.45
N HIS A 254 -8.78 3.21 -8.26
CA HIS A 254 -8.67 4.05 -9.44
C HIS A 254 -9.87 3.82 -10.41
N PRO A 255 -10.40 4.86 -11.09
CA PRO A 255 -11.58 4.73 -11.96
C PRO A 255 -11.45 3.74 -13.13
N THR A 256 -10.24 3.29 -13.45
CA THR A 256 -10.01 2.26 -14.48
C THR A 256 -10.34 0.85 -14.01
N PHE A 257 -10.50 0.63 -12.70
CA PHE A 257 -10.96 -0.64 -12.18
C PHE A 257 -12.45 -0.82 -12.47
N ARG A 258 -12.83 -2.06 -12.75
CA ARG A 258 -14.24 -2.43 -12.73
C ARG A 258 -14.71 -2.37 -11.28
N ASP A 259 -15.76 -1.59 -11.05
CA ASP A 259 -16.34 -1.29 -9.74
C ASP A 259 -15.28 -0.66 -8.81
N PRO A 260 -15.00 0.66 -9.00
CA PRO A 260 -13.93 1.35 -8.28
C PRO A 260 -14.23 1.44 -6.78
N ASP A 261 -15.50 1.59 -6.40
CA ASP A 261 -15.92 1.65 -5.01
C ASP A 261 -16.34 0.25 -4.53
N ARG A 262 -15.62 -0.30 -3.55
CA ARG A 262 -15.85 -1.66 -3.04
C ARG A 262 -16.06 -1.65 -1.53
N THR A 263 -17.19 -2.18 -1.08
CA THR A 263 -17.53 -2.27 0.34
C THR A 263 -17.19 -3.64 0.90
N ILE A 264 -16.36 -3.70 1.95
CA ILE A 264 -16.00 -4.92 2.68
C ILE A 264 -16.50 -4.81 4.12
N ARG A 265 -17.09 -5.90 4.64
CA ARG A 265 -17.64 -5.99 6.01
C ARG A 265 -17.04 -7.13 6.83
N ASN A 266 -16.15 -7.92 6.23
CA ASN A 266 -15.65 -9.13 6.85
C ASN A 266 -14.50 -8.82 7.82
N ARG A 267 -14.82 -8.81 9.11
CA ARG A 267 -13.85 -8.61 10.20
C ARG A 267 -12.84 -9.76 10.32
N ALA A 268 -13.24 -11.00 10.01
CA ALA A 268 -12.37 -12.17 10.14
C ALA A 268 -11.17 -12.15 9.17
N THR A 269 -11.26 -11.36 8.10
CA THR A 269 -10.19 -11.14 7.13
C THR A 269 -9.56 -9.76 7.27
N SER A 270 -9.74 -9.09 8.41
CA SER A 270 -9.29 -7.70 8.63
C SER A 270 -9.70 -6.75 7.49
N PHE A 271 -10.94 -6.94 7.02
CA PHE A 271 -11.53 -6.19 5.91
C PHE A 271 -10.75 -6.30 4.58
N GLU A 272 -10.01 -7.39 4.37
CA GLU A 272 -9.17 -7.57 3.19
C GLU A 272 -9.91 -7.37 1.85
N LEU A 273 -9.31 -6.56 0.99
CA LEU A 273 -9.60 -6.43 -0.43
C LEU A 273 -8.50 -7.13 -1.25
N THR A 274 -8.89 -8.16 -2.00
CA THR A 274 -8.03 -8.77 -3.03
C THR A 274 -8.40 -8.23 -4.41
N THR A 275 -7.42 -7.74 -5.18
CA THR A 275 -7.63 -7.26 -6.56
C THR A 275 -6.37 -7.48 -7.41
N ALA A 276 -6.41 -7.11 -8.68
CA ALA A 276 -5.25 -7.19 -9.58
C ALA A 276 -5.00 -5.84 -10.26
N GLY A 277 -3.75 -5.38 -10.23
CA GLY A 277 -3.33 -4.11 -10.82
C GLY A 277 -2.03 -4.25 -11.61
N TRP A 278 -1.79 -3.34 -12.54
CA TRP A 278 -0.59 -3.34 -13.40
C TRP A 278 0.27 -2.07 -13.26
N GLY A 279 -0.24 -1.02 -12.62
CA GLY A 279 0.46 0.23 -12.36
C GLY A 279 0.21 0.74 -10.93
N THR A 280 1.05 1.66 -10.47
CA THR A 280 0.94 2.25 -9.13
C THR A 280 -0.19 3.26 -9.07
N PHE A 281 -0.83 3.43 -7.91
CA PHE A 281 -1.89 4.42 -7.70
C PHE A 281 -2.09 4.73 -6.21
N ASN A 282 -2.68 5.88 -5.92
CA ASN A 282 -3.17 6.21 -4.57
C ASN A 282 -4.53 5.55 -4.35
N LEU A 283 -4.63 4.74 -3.30
CA LEU A 283 -5.86 4.18 -2.79
C LEU A 283 -6.38 5.06 -1.65
N THR A 284 -7.67 5.36 -1.64
CA THR A 284 -8.35 5.93 -0.46
C THR A 284 -9.37 4.95 0.08
N ALA A 285 -9.59 4.94 1.39
CA ALA A 285 -10.58 4.09 2.03
C ALA A 285 -11.34 4.85 3.12
N ASP A 286 -12.66 4.73 3.11
CA ASP A 286 -13.53 5.28 4.15
C ASP A 286 -13.87 4.16 5.15
N VAL A 287 -13.38 4.30 6.39
CA VAL A 287 -13.56 3.33 7.48
C VAL A 287 -14.69 3.80 8.38
N TYR A 288 -15.76 3.02 8.45
CA TYR A 288 -16.92 3.31 9.28
C TYR A 288 -16.76 2.60 10.62
N VAL A 289 -16.61 3.37 11.69
CA VAL A 289 -16.47 2.89 13.08
C VAL A 289 -17.84 2.91 13.76
N LYS A 290 -18.09 1.99 14.69
CA LYS A 290 -19.25 2.01 15.58
C LYS A 290 -19.31 3.34 16.32
N ASP A 291 -20.52 3.87 16.47
CA ASP A 291 -20.82 5.09 17.22
C ASP A 291 -20.16 6.38 16.69
N SER A 292 -19.44 6.31 15.57
CA SER A 292 -18.98 7.48 14.81
C SER A 292 -19.95 7.83 13.70
N LEU A 293 -20.32 9.11 13.59
CA LEU A 293 -21.14 9.62 12.49
C LEU A 293 -20.31 9.80 11.21
N GLU A 294 -19.03 10.15 11.36
CA GLU A 294 -18.13 10.40 10.23
C GLU A 294 -17.17 9.23 10.02
N PRO A 295 -16.93 8.81 8.77
CA PRO A 295 -15.94 7.80 8.47
C PRO A 295 -14.53 8.37 8.59
N ILE A 296 -13.61 7.54 9.07
CA ILE A 296 -12.18 7.86 9.06
C ILE A 296 -11.66 7.61 7.64
N ARG A 297 -11.13 8.64 6.99
CA ARG A 297 -10.55 8.53 5.66
C ARG A 297 -9.07 8.20 5.75
N LEU A 298 -8.69 7.07 5.16
CA LEU A 298 -7.31 6.58 5.08
C LEU A 298 -6.82 6.65 3.64
N GLU A 299 -5.51 6.88 3.47
CA GLU A 299 -4.87 6.92 2.16
C GLU A 299 -3.61 6.05 2.14
N ARG A 300 -3.37 5.36 1.02
CA ARG A 300 -2.18 4.53 0.83
C ARG A 300 -1.72 4.56 -0.62
N TYR A 301 -0.46 4.89 -0.85
CA TYR A 301 0.17 4.70 -2.15
C TYR A 301 0.51 3.22 -2.35
N LEU A 302 -0.01 2.61 -3.42
CA LEU A 302 0.26 1.23 -3.79
C LEU A 302 1.39 1.18 -4.80
N ASN A 303 2.51 0.56 -4.42
CA ASN A 303 3.66 0.30 -5.27
C ASN A 303 3.97 -1.21 -5.33
N PHE A 304 4.65 -1.65 -6.40
CA PHE A 304 4.95 -3.07 -6.68
C PHE A 304 6.43 -3.28 -6.95
#